data_AF-A0A2L2NAQ5-F1
#
_entry.id   AF-A0A2L2NAQ5-F1
#
_cell.length_a   1.000
_cell.length_b   1.000
_cell.length_c   1.000
_cell.angle_alpha   90.00
_cell.angle_beta   90.00
_cell.angle_gamma   90.00
#
_symmetry.space_group_name_H-M   'P 1'
#
loop_
_entity.id
_entity.type
_entity.pdbx_description
1 polymer ?
#
loop_
_entity_poly.entity_id
_entity_poly.type
_entity_poly.pdbx_seq_one_letter_code
_entity_poly.pdbx_strand_id
1 'polypeptide(L)'
;MTSLKLFGRKLENLRLYREFQEIGFDYIVNPNTGELHRVGWDGFWGSHNLVYADLNNFIGLTNLGVVPIHVFRDGTSLPIYDLETGELIENYVLNKCQYCFSS
;
A
#
# COMPACT_ATOMS: atom_id res chain seq x y z
N MET A 1 14.23 -4.86 20.82
CA MET A 1 12.99 -5.06 20.03
C MET A 1 13.19 -4.38 18.70
N THR A 2 13.31 -5.14 17.61
CA THR A 2 13.37 -4.59 16.26
C THR A 2 12.04 -3.89 15.99
N SER A 3 12.07 -2.57 15.77
CA SER A 3 10.89 -1.81 15.37
C SER A 3 10.34 -2.42 14.09
N LEU A 4 9.08 -2.87 14.14
CA LEU A 4 8.32 -3.30 12.97
C LEU A 4 8.14 -2.06 12.07
N LYS A 5 8.51 -2.18 10.79
CA LYS A 5 8.44 -1.07 9.83
C LYS A 5 7.73 -1.53 8.58
N LEU A 6 6.80 -0.70 8.13
CA LEU A 6 6.19 -0.80 6.81
C LEU A 6 6.78 0.28 5.93
N PHE A 7 7.14 -0.10 4.71
CA PHE A 7 7.71 0.82 3.76
C PHE A 7 6.69 1.13 2.68
N GLY A 8 6.66 2.39 2.26
CA GLY A 8 5.76 2.86 1.22
C GLY A 8 6.40 3.92 0.35
N ARG A 9 5.73 4.21 -0.77
CA ARG A 9 6.13 5.27 -1.70
C ARG A 9 4.91 5.78 -2.45
N LYS A 10 4.89 7.09 -2.74
CA LYS A 10 3.80 7.72 -3.50
C LYS A 10 3.83 7.29 -4.96
N LEU A 11 2.66 7.05 -5.53
CA LEU A 11 2.49 6.57 -6.90
C LEU A 11 2.16 7.73 -7.85
N GLU A 12 3.07 8.64 -8.13
CA GLU A 12 2.72 9.87 -8.86
C GLU A 12 2.28 9.66 -10.32
N ASN A 13 2.54 8.50 -10.91
CA ASN A 13 2.22 8.23 -12.32
C ASN A 13 2.31 6.74 -12.68
N LEU A 14 1.86 6.40 -13.89
CA LEU A 14 1.85 5.04 -14.42
C LEU A 14 3.25 4.43 -14.54
N ARG A 15 4.30 5.24 -14.73
CA ARG A 15 5.69 4.74 -14.78
C ARG A 15 6.10 4.21 -13.40
N LEU A 16 5.94 5.01 -12.35
CA LEU A 16 6.25 4.59 -10.97
C LEU A 16 5.45 3.35 -10.57
N TYR A 17 4.18 3.28 -10.97
CA TYR A 17 3.37 2.08 -10.78
C TYR A 17 3.99 0.83 -11.40
N ARG A 18 4.50 0.89 -12.64
CA ARG A 18 5.14 -0.26 -13.31
C ARG A 18 6.41 -0.67 -12.59
N GLU A 19 7.22 0.30 -12.18
CA GLU A 19 8.42 0.05 -11.36
C GLU A 19 8.05 -0.68 -10.05
N PHE A 20 6.93 -0.33 -9.42
CA PHE A 20 6.50 -0.97 -8.18
C PHE A 20 5.98 -2.40 -8.39
N GLN A 21 5.39 -2.69 -9.56
CA GLN A 21 5.06 -4.06 -9.95
C GLN A 21 6.33 -4.92 -10.07
N GLU A 22 7.43 -4.36 -10.59
CA GLU A 22 8.71 -5.05 -10.67
C GLU A 22 9.37 -5.24 -9.30
N ILE A 23 9.20 -4.27 -8.38
CA ILE A 23 9.72 -4.34 -7.01
C ILE A 23 8.90 -5.28 -6.11
N GLY A 24 7.69 -5.67 -6.53
CA GLY A 24 6.83 -6.60 -5.79
C GLY A 24 6.04 -5.92 -4.67
N PHE A 25 5.50 -4.72 -4.90
CA PHE A 25 4.54 -4.11 -3.97
C PHE A 25 3.27 -4.96 -3.83
N ASP A 26 2.93 -5.33 -2.60
CA ASP A 26 1.79 -6.20 -2.33
C ASP A 26 0.46 -5.44 -2.23
N TYR A 27 0.49 -4.15 -1.84
CA TYR A 27 -0.72 -3.38 -1.52
C TYR A 27 -0.64 -1.91 -1.95
N ILE A 28 -1.81 -1.29 -2.14
CA ILE A 28 -1.99 0.15 -2.34
C ILE A 28 -2.97 0.72 -1.32
N VAL A 29 -2.62 1.87 -0.77
CA VAL A 29 -3.44 2.75 0.05
C VAL A 29 -4.04 3.85 -0.82
N ASN A 30 -5.36 4.01 -0.75
CA ASN A 30 -6.03 5.21 -1.23
C ASN A 30 -6.04 6.26 -0.10
N PRO A 31 -5.42 7.44 -0.24
CA PRO A 31 -5.40 8.45 0.83
C PRO A 31 -6.75 9.14 1.02
N ASN A 32 -7.62 9.09 0.00
CA ASN A 32 -8.92 9.75 0.03
C ASN A 32 -9.93 8.91 0.80
N THR A 33 -9.91 7.59 0.60
CA THR A 33 -10.82 6.67 1.29
C THR A 33 -10.21 6.05 2.54
N GLY A 34 -8.88 6.08 2.68
CA GLY A 34 -8.20 5.33 3.73
C GLY A 34 -8.32 3.82 3.57
N GLU A 35 -8.68 3.33 2.38
CA GLU A 35 -8.78 1.89 2.09
C GLU A 35 -7.46 1.34 1.52
N LEU A 36 -7.04 0.21 2.08
CA LEU A 36 -6.01 -0.66 1.55
C LEU A 36 -6.62 -1.63 0.55
N HIS A 37 -5.97 -1.76 -0.60
CA HIS A 37 -6.30 -2.69 -1.66
C HIS A 37 -5.11 -3.61 -1.92
N ARG A 38 -5.40 -4.88 -2.21
CA ARG A 38 -4.38 -5.85 -2.61
C ARG A 38 -4.00 -5.66 -4.08
N VAL A 39 -2.72 -5.80 -4.39
CA VAL A 39 -2.21 -5.80 -5.77
C VAL A 39 -2.16 -7.23 -6.30
N GLY A 40 -2.64 -7.43 -7.54
CA GLY A 40 -2.64 -8.71 -8.24
C GLY A 40 -1.47 -8.85 -9.22
N TRP A 41 -1.14 -10.10 -9.56
CA TRP A 41 -0.05 -10.46 -10.50
C TRP A 41 -0.46 -10.27 -11.98
N ASP A 42 -1.75 -10.36 -12.26
CA ASP A 42 -2.40 -10.16 -13.57
C ASP A 42 -2.74 -8.69 -13.85
N GLY A 43 -2.23 -7.78 -13.02
CA GLY A 43 -2.54 -6.37 -13.02
C GLY A 43 -3.28 -5.95 -11.75
N PHE A 44 -3.62 -4.67 -11.68
CA PHE A 44 -4.35 -4.11 -10.54
C PHE A 44 -5.85 -4.38 -10.63
N TRP A 45 -6.23 -5.65 -10.56
CA TRP A 45 -7.63 -6.06 -10.46
C TRP A 45 -8.15 -6.00 -9.02
N GLY A 46 -7.25 -6.08 -8.03
CA GLY A 46 -7.60 -5.97 -6.62
C GLY A 46 -7.91 -4.55 -6.14
N SER A 47 -7.89 -3.55 -7.01
CA SER A 47 -8.48 -2.24 -6.76
C SER A 47 -9.21 -1.84 -8.02
N HIS A 48 -10.50 -2.10 -8.03
CA HIS A 48 -11.40 -2.17 -9.19
C HIS A 48 -11.32 -0.98 -10.17
N ASN A 49 -10.67 0.13 -9.79
CA ASN A 49 -10.68 1.40 -10.52
C ASN A 49 -9.29 2.00 -10.80
N LEU A 50 -8.16 1.37 -10.41
CA LEU A 50 -6.85 2.05 -10.46
C LEU A 50 -6.33 2.35 -11.86
N VAL A 51 -6.71 1.56 -12.86
CA VAL A 51 -6.38 1.82 -14.28
C VAL A 51 -6.93 3.17 -14.75
N TYR A 52 -7.98 3.67 -14.08
CA TYR A 52 -8.66 4.92 -14.40
C TYR A 52 -8.53 5.98 -13.29
N ALA A 53 -7.79 5.70 -12.20
CA ALA A 53 -7.68 6.59 -11.06
C ALA A 53 -6.43 7.48 -11.16
N ASP A 54 -6.50 8.67 -10.56
CA ASP A 54 -5.33 9.54 -10.40
C ASP A 54 -4.37 8.95 -9.37
N LEU A 55 -3.27 8.38 -9.88
CA LEU A 55 -2.27 7.69 -9.07
C LEU A 55 -1.61 8.63 -8.05
N ASN A 56 -1.53 9.95 -8.29
CA ASN A 56 -0.85 10.93 -7.41
C ASN A 56 -1.31 10.89 -5.96
N ASN A 57 -2.53 10.44 -5.72
CA ASN A 57 -3.06 10.31 -4.38
C ASN A 57 -2.56 9.01 -3.72
N PHE A 58 -2.36 7.93 -4.46
CA PHE A 58 -2.12 6.61 -3.88
C PHE A 58 -0.70 6.43 -3.29
N ILE A 59 -0.63 5.60 -2.25
CA ILE A 59 0.61 5.15 -1.62
C ILE A 59 0.73 3.64 -1.83
N GLY A 60 1.80 3.17 -2.48
CA GLY A 60 2.14 1.76 -2.50
C GLY A 60 2.74 1.34 -1.17
N LEU A 61 2.42 0.15 -0.66
CA LEU A 61 3.03 -0.46 0.53
C LEU A 61 3.70 -1.81 0.22
N THR A 62 4.90 -2.00 0.76
CA THR A 62 5.63 -3.28 0.75
C THR A 62 6.04 -3.69 2.16
N ASN A 63 5.99 -5.00 2.43
CA ASN A 63 6.28 -5.58 3.75
C ASN A 63 7.76 -5.97 3.90
N LEU A 64 8.69 -5.27 3.23
CA LEU A 64 10.13 -5.48 3.36
C LEU A 64 10.60 -5.14 4.78
N GLY A 65 10.39 -6.06 5.71
CA GLY A 65 10.51 -5.77 7.13
C GLY A 65 9.56 -6.58 8.01
N VAL A 66 9.59 -7.91 7.87
CA VAL A 66 9.17 -8.91 8.88
C VAL A 66 7.67 -9.18 9.05
N VAL A 67 6.73 -8.27 8.76
CA VAL A 67 5.30 -8.51 9.05
C VAL A 67 4.38 -8.25 7.85
N PRO A 68 3.67 -9.26 7.33
CA PRO A 68 2.71 -9.08 6.24
C PRO A 68 1.52 -8.20 6.67
N ILE A 69 1.13 -7.21 5.85
CA ILE A 69 0.05 -6.27 6.21
C ILE A 69 -1.29 -6.96 6.59
N HIS A 70 -1.55 -8.15 6.03
CA HIS A 70 -2.82 -8.85 6.22
C HIS A 70 -3.03 -9.30 7.67
N VAL A 71 -1.96 -9.42 8.47
CA VAL A 71 -2.03 -9.83 9.87
C VAL A 71 -2.56 -8.74 10.79
N PHE A 72 -2.52 -7.47 10.37
CA PHE A 72 -3.07 -6.37 11.13
C PHE A 72 -4.60 -6.38 11.03
N ARG A 73 -5.27 -5.94 12.09
CA ARG A 73 -6.73 -5.78 12.09
C ARG A 73 -7.13 -4.52 11.33
N ASP A 74 -8.35 -4.52 10.82
CA ASP A 74 -8.99 -3.30 10.35
C ASP A 74 -8.99 -2.22 11.45
N GLY A 75 -8.73 -0.98 11.08
CA GLY A 75 -8.55 0.17 11.98
C GLY A 75 -7.19 0.27 12.67
N THR A 76 -6.22 -0.61 12.39
CA THR A 76 -4.89 -0.53 13.03
C THR A 76 -4.12 0.69 12.53
N SER A 77 -3.60 1.52 13.43
CA SER A 77 -2.69 2.63 13.05
C SER A 77 -1.25 2.13 12.93
N LEU A 78 -0.61 2.44 11.81
CA LEU A 78 0.73 1.94 11.45
C LEU A 78 1.58 3.09 10.90
N PRO A 79 2.85 3.23 11.31
CA PRO A 79 3.77 4.16 10.69
C PRO A 79 4.23 3.61 9.32
N ILE A 80 4.18 4.47 8.30
CA ILE A 80 4.70 4.20 6.95
C ILE A 80 5.97 5.01 6.76
N TYR A 81 7.05 4.33 6.37
CA TYR A 81 8.34 4.95 6.09
C TYR A 81 8.61 4.97 4.58
N ASP A 82 9.32 5.97 4.11
CA ASP A 82 9.75 6.07 2.72
C ASP A 82 10.69 4.90 2.39
N LEU A 83 10.42 4.21 1.28
CA LEU A 83 11.18 3.03 0.87
C LEU A 83 12.65 3.35 0.54
N GLU A 84 12.96 4.57 0.09
CA GLU A 84 14.30 4.97 -0.33
C GLU A 84 15.09 5.62 0.80
N THR A 85 14.45 6.55 1.55
CA THR A 85 15.13 7.35 2.58
C THR A 85 14.99 6.77 3.98
N GLY A 86 13.97 5.95 4.23
CA GLY A 86 13.63 5.44 5.55
C GLY A 86 13.02 6.49 6.49
N GLU A 87 12.73 7.69 6.00
CA GLU A 87 12.05 8.75 6.74
C GLU A 87 10.57 8.40 6.96
N LEU A 88 9.97 8.88 8.05
CA LEU A 88 8.55 8.69 8.28
C LEU A 88 7.76 9.51 7.25
N ILE A 89 6.91 8.85 6.46
CA ILE A 89 5.94 9.52 5.59
C ILE A 89 4.76 9.99 6.43
N GLU A 90 4.08 9.04 7.09
CA GLU A 90 2.88 9.31 7.88
C GLU A 90 2.52 8.14 8.82
N ASN A 91 1.54 8.36 9.70
CA ASN A 91 0.84 7.29 10.40
C ASN A 91 -0.51 7.05 9.72
N TYR A 92 -0.72 5.85 9.21
CA TYR A 92 -1.91 5.48 8.47
C TYR A 92 -2.83 4.58 9.28
N VAL A 93 -4.13 4.86 9.27
CA VAL A 93 -5.15 3.98 9.83
C VAL A 93 -5.55 2.99 8.74
N LEU A 94 -5.18 1.72 8.95
CA LEU A 94 -5.41 0.64 8.02
C LEU A 94 -6.91 0.30 7.95
N ASN A 95 -7.64 0.81 6.96
CA ASN A 95 -8.96 0.27 6.64
C ASN A 95 -8.83 -0.70 5.47
N LYS A 96 -9.29 -1.94 5.61
CA LYS A 96 -9.21 -2.94 4.55
C LYS A 96 -10.40 -2.76 3.61
N CYS A 97 -10.14 -2.67 2.31
CA CYS A 97 -11.22 -2.62 1.35
C CYS A 97 -12.07 -3.90 1.45
N GLN A 98 -13.37 -3.75 1.73
CA GLN A 98 -14.31 -4.85 1.93
C GLN A 98 -14.39 -5.84 0.76
N TYR A 99 -14.11 -5.39 -0.47
CA TYR A 99 -14.16 -6.24 -1.66
C TYR A 99 -12.86 -7.03 -1.87
N CYS A 100 -11.74 -6.46 -1.45
CA CYS A 100 -10.39 -7.00 -1.69
C CYS A 100 -9.92 -7.89 -0.54
N PHE A 101 -10.51 -7.67 0.64
CA PHE A 101 -10.27 -8.39 1.88
C PHE A 101 -11.55 -9.00 2.44
N SER A 102 -12.51 -9.31 1.57
CA SER A 102 -13.71 -10.05 1.95
C SER A 102 -13.31 -11.38 2.57
N SER A 103 -13.54 -11.49 3.88
CA SER A 103 -13.58 -12.75 4.62
C SER A 103 -14.88 -13.48 4.34
#